data_AF-A0A7Y3AVN8-F1
#
_entry.id   AF-A0A7Y3AVN8-F1
#
_cell.length_a   1.000
_cell.length_b   1.000
_cell.length_c   1.000
_cell.angle_alpha   90.00
_cell.angle_beta   90.00
_cell.angle_gamma   90.00
#
_symmetry.space_group_name_H-M   'P 1'
#
loop_
_entity.id
_entity.type
_entity.pdbx_description
1 polymer ?
#
loop_
_entity_poly.entity_id
_entity_poly.type
_entity_poly.pdbx_seq_one_letter_code
_entity_poly.pdbx_strand_id
1 'polypeptide(L)'
;WRSKKLRNSYFNAIAAGGINASADDMAKWMRFLLGHNPEIMSKQALEEAFNPAIEIKGHYKYYQRWPGHQASYYGFGWRIHKFVEDQTRREKTIWHHGGSVNNFRNEIAVFPEADLGICVLLNNNSRLAKTVVPDLYKIIKKVYNQSTTKIAFNSVPNNLLHL
;
A
#
# COMPACT_ATOMS: atom_id res chain seq x y z
N TRP A 1 15.94 15.59 21.12
CA TRP A 1 15.11 16.12 20.02
C TRP A 1 15.36 17.63 19.89
N ARG A 2 15.43 18.19 18.67
CA ARG A 2 15.57 19.65 18.43
C ARG A 2 14.62 20.07 17.30
N SER A 3 13.85 21.13 17.53
CA SER A 3 12.97 21.72 16.51
C SER A 3 13.81 22.37 15.39
N LYS A 4 13.45 22.13 14.12
CA LYS A 4 14.06 22.79 12.96
C LYS A 4 13.01 23.65 12.27
N LYS A 5 13.41 24.86 11.87
CA LYS A 5 12.57 25.79 11.11
C LYS A 5 12.32 25.20 9.71
N LEU A 6 11.06 25.19 9.27
CA LEU A 6 10.69 24.80 7.90
C LEU A 6 11.34 25.78 6.91
N ARG A 7 11.92 25.27 5.82
CA ARG A 7 12.46 26.10 4.73
C ARG A 7 11.35 26.43 3.75
N ASN A 8 11.37 27.64 3.18
CA ASN A 8 10.38 28.13 2.19
C ASN A 8 10.21 27.20 0.98
N SER A 9 11.20 26.36 0.66
CA SER A 9 11.11 25.36 -0.41
C SER A 9 10.12 24.23 -0.15
N TYR A 10 9.60 24.05 1.07
CA TYR A 10 8.61 23.02 1.40
C TYR A 10 7.32 23.16 0.57
N PHE A 11 6.92 24.39 0.29
CA PHE A 11 5.72 24.69 -0.51
C PHE A 11 6.03 25.03 -1.97
N ASN A 12 7.28 24.92 -2.44
CA ASN A 12 7.61 25.26 -3.83
C ASN A 12 7.41 24.08 -4.80
N ALA A 13 6.95 22.93 -4.31
CA ALA A 13 6.58 21.76 -5.10
C ALA A 13 5.16 21.28 -4.71
N ILE A 14 4.19 22.19 -4.59
CA ILE A 14 2.84 21.93 -4.03
C ILE A 14 2.22 20.68 -4.63
N ALA A 15 2.18 20.58 -5.96
CA ALA A 15 1.56 19.45 -6.65
C ALA A 15 2.38 18.14 -6.59
N ALA A 16 3.71 18.22 -6.45
CA ALA A 16 4.58 17.05 -6.53
C ALA A 16 4.97 16.47 -5.15
N GLY A 17 4.80 17.24 -4.07
CA GLY A 17 5.18 16.79 -2.72
C GLY A 17 4.95 17.78 -1.58
N GLY A 18 4.23 18.89 -1.82
CA GLY A 18 3.90 19.88 -0.79
C GLY A 18 2.56 19.64 -0.07
N ILE A 19 1.84 18.57 -0.43
CA ILE A 19 0.60 18.16 0.25
C ILE A 19 0.92 17.68 1.67
N ASN A 20 0.17 18.17 2.64
CA ASN A 20 0.24 17.75 4.03
C ASN A 20 -1.09 17.11 4.45
N ALA A 21 -1.04 15.91 5.02
CA ALA A 21 -2.21 15.14 5.43
C ALA A 21 -1.90 14.36 6.71
N SER A 22 -2.89 14.24 7.60
CA SER A 22 -2.79 13.38 8.78
C SER A 22 -2.96 11.91 8.41
N ALA A 23 -2.64 11.00 9.34
CA ALA A 23 -2.92 9.58 9.15
C ALA A 23 -4.42 9.30 8.97
N ASP A 24 -5.29 10.06 9.66
CA ASP A 24 -6.74 9.94 9.55
C ASP A 24 -7.26 10.39 8.16
N ASP A 25 -6.70 11.46 7.61
CA ASP A 25 -7.03 11.91 6.26
C ASP A 25 -6.58 10.89 5.22
N MET A 26 -5.36 10.37 5.37
CA MET A 26 -4.86 9.31 4.49
C MET A 26 -5.69 8.03 4.60
N ALA A 27 -6.21 7.68 5.78
CA ALA A 27 -7.11 6.54 5.95
C ALA A 27 -8.43 6.72 5.19
N LYS A 28 -9.06 7.90 5.28
CA LYS A 28 -10.25 8.22 4.47
C LYS A 28 -9.94 8.15 2.98
N TRP A 29 -8.79 8.68 2.58
CA TRP A 29 -8.34 8.66 1.19
C TRP A 29 -8.06 7.22 0.69
N MET A 30 -7.49 6.33 1.51
CA MET A 30 -7.34 4.92 1.14
C MET A 30 -8.69 4.24 0.89
N ARG A 31 -9.68 4.50 1.76
CA ARG A 31 -11.04 3.99 1.57
C ARG A 31 -11.67 4.50 0.28
N PHE A 32 -11.47 5.79 -0.02
CA PHE A 32 -11.90 6.38 -1.28
C PHE A 32 -11.27 5.66 -2.49
N LEU A 33 -9.95 5.44 -2.50
CA LEU A 33 -9.30 4.73 -3.62
C LEU A 33 -9.75 3.28 -3.79
N LEU A 34 -10.11 2.62 -2.70
CA LEU A 34 -10.66 1.26 -2.72
C LEU A 34 -12.11 1.22 -3.24
N GLY A 35 -12.72 2.38 -3.50
CA GLY A 35 -14.06 2.51 -4.10
C GLY A 35 -15.20 2.54 -3.07
N HIS A 36 -14.91 2.78 -1.79
CA HIS A 36 -15.94 2.81 -0.73
C HIS A 36 -16.74 4.12 -0.64
N ASN A 37 -16.56 5.02 -1.61
CA ASN A 37 -17.21 6.32 -1.68
C ASN A 37 -17.79 6.59 -3.09
N PRO A 38 -18.70 5.74 -3.58
CA PRO A 38 -19.25 5.83 -4.94
C PRO A 38 -20.04 7.11 -5.21
N GLU A 39 -20.50 7.79 -4.16
CA GLU A 39 -21.16 9.11 -4.22
C GLU A 39 -20.22 10.24 -4.66
N ILE A 40 -18.90 10.05 -4.51
CA ILE A 40 -17.88 11.03 -4.91
C ILE A 40 -17.35 10.68 -6.32
N MET A 41 -17.02 9.42 -6.55
CA MET A 41 -16.50 8.94 -7.83
C MET A 41 -16.78 7.45 -7.98
N SER A 42 -17.20 7.03 -9.18
CA SER A 42 -17.41 5.61 -9.45
C SER A 42 -16.08 4.85 -9.39
N LYS A 43 -16.13 3.58 -9.00
CA LYS A 43 -14.94 2.71 -8.98
C LYS A 43 -14.26 2.66 -10.35
N GLN A 44 -15.04 2.61 -11.43
CA GLN A 44 -14.52 2.58 -12.79
C GLN A 44 -13.75 3.84 -13.16
N ALA A 45 -14.20 5.02 -12.72
CA ALA A 45 -13.47 6.27 -12.95
C ALA A 45 -12.16 6.33 -12.15
N LEU A 46 -12.14 5.77 -10.93
CA LEU A 46 -10.91 5.66 -10.14
C LEU A 46 -9.87 4.72 -10.78
N GLU A 47 -10.32 3.61 -11.37
CA GLU A 47 -9.47 2.61 -12.02
C GLU A 47 -8.62 3.21 -13.16
N GLU A 48 -9.06 4.30 -13.79
CA GLU A 48 -8.30 4.98 -14.83
C GLU A 48 -6.92 5.44 -14.34
N ALA A 49 -6.81 5.93 -13.10
CA ALA A 49 -5.54 6.38 -12.53
C ALA A 49 -4.52 5.24 -12.35
N PHE A 50 -5.02 4.01 -12.28
CA PHE A 50 -4.25 2.80 -12.01
C PHE A 50 -4.05 1.92 -13.24
N ASN A 51 -4.44 2.40 -14.42
CA ASN A 51 -4.16 1.71 -15.67
C ASN A 51 -2.65 1.76 -15.99
N PRO A 52 -2.00 0.61 -16.23
CA PRO A 52 -0.60 0.57 -16.65
C PRO A 52 -0.38 1.31 -17.98
N ALA A 53 0.41 2.38 -17.98
CA ALA A 53 0.73 3.13 -19.19
C ALA A 53 2.17 2.91 -19.67
N ILE A 54 3.15 2.98 -18.76
CA ILE A 54 4.58 2.88 -19.10
C ILE A 54 5.24 1.79 -18.25
N GLU A 55 5.90 0.82 -18.88
CA GLU A 55 6.67 -0.20 -18.16
C GLU A 55 7.94 0.40 -17.51
N ILE A 56 8.17 0.07 -16.24
CA ILE A 56 9.37 0.42 -15.48
C ILE A 56 10.35 -0.76 -15.53
N LYS A 57 11.30 -0.67 -16.46
CA LYS A 57 12.33 -1.69 -16.70
C LYS A 57 13.49 -1.65 -15.70
N GLY A 58 14.29 -2.71 -15.68
CA GLY A 58 15.49 -2.87 -14.86
C GLY A 58 15.21 -3.41 -13.45
N HIS A 59 16.25 -3.47 -12.60
CA HIS A 59 16.18 -4.11 -11.27
C HIS A 59 16.83 -3.28 -10.13
N TYR A 60 16.93 -1.97 -10.31
CA TYR A 60 17.64 -1.10 -9.37
C TYR A 60 16.73 -0.52 -8.29
N LYS A 61 15.41 -0.45 -8.51
CA LYS A 61 14.46 0.13 -7.55
C LYS A 61 14.21 -0.83 -6.38
N TYR A 62 13.96 -0.30 -5.19
CA TYR A 62 13.83 -1.13 -3.98
C TYR A 62 12.60 -2.04 -4.03
N TYR A 63 11.46 -1.56 -4.55
CA TYR A 63 10.21 -2.31 -4.65
C TYR A 63 10.31 -3.51 -5.62
N GLN A 64 11.28 -3.50 -6.54
CA GLN A 64 11.55 -4.65 -7.42
C GLN A 64 12.20 -5.83 -6.68
N ARG A 65 12.56 -5.62 -5.40
CA ARG A 65 13.07 -6.66 -4.50
C ARG A 65 12.01 -7.13 -3.51
N TRP A 66 10.77 -6.63 -3.62
CA TRP A 66 9.67 -7.12 -2.79
C TRP A 66 9.34 -8.57 -3.18
N PRO A 67 8.97 -9.41 -2.20
CA PRO A 67 8.64 -10.81 -2.48
C PRO A 67 7.57 -10.95 -3.56
N GLY A 68 7.80 -11.85 -4.51
CA GLY A 68 6.85 -12.16 -5.58
C GLY A 68 6.79 -11.14 -6.72
N HIS A 69 7.55 -10.03 -6.68
CA HIS A 69 7.58 -9.03 -7.75
C HIS A 69 7.82 -9.67 -9.13
N GLN A 70 7.02 -9.27 -10.13
CA GLN A 70 7.12 -9.72 -11.52
C GLN A 70 7.42 -8.55 -12.46
N ALA A 71 6.60 -7.52 -12.39
CA ALA A 71 6.66 -6.38 -13.31
C ALA A 71 6.21 -5.10 -12.61
N SER A 72 6.53 -3.96 -13.21
CA SER A 72 6.10 -2.65 -12.71
C SER A 72 5.83 -1.71 -13.84
N TYR A 73 4.80 -0.90 -13.66
CA TYR A 73 4.36 0.10 -14.61
C TYR A 73 4.14 1.41 -13.89
N TYR A 74 4.00 2.48 -14.67
CA TYR A 74 3.58 3.78 -14.22
C TYR A 74 2.25 4.15 -14.90
N GLY A 75 1.31 4.65 -14.11
CA GLY A 75 0.03 5.22 -14.55
C GLY A 75 -0.05 6.71 -14.20
N PHE A 76 -1.24 7.21 -13.88
CA PHE A 76 -1.43 8.62 -13.50
C PHE A 76 -0.99 8.88 -12.06
N GLY A 77 0.31 9.05 -11.86
CA GLY A 77 0.90 9.33 -10.55
C GLY A 77 1.06 8.09 -9.67
N TRP A 78 0.90 6.89 -10.22
CA TRP A 78 0.99 5.62 -9.49
C TRP A 78 2.00 4.68 -10.11
N ARG A 79 2.74 3.96 -9.26
CA ARG A 79 3.44 2.75 -9.69
C ARG A 79 2.49 1.58 -9.52
N ILE A 80 2.36 0.77 -10.56
CA ILE A 80 1.47 -0.39 -10.57
C ILE A 80 2.36 -1.63 -10.64
N HIS A 81 2.40 -2.39 -9.56
CA HIS A 81 3.25 -3.56 -9.44
C HIS A 81 2.42 -4.83 -9.64
N LYS A 82 2.93 -5.74 -10.48
CA LYS A 82 2.43 -7.10 -10.58
C LYS A 82 3.29 -8.00 -9.70
N PHE A 83 2.65 -8.82 -8.87
CA PHE A 83 3.32 -9.74 -7.97
C PHE A 83 2.58 -11.07 -7.87
N VAL A 84 3.33 -12.15 -7.68
CA VAL A 84 2.78 -13.48 -7.45
C VAL A 84 2.83 -13.77 -5.96
N GLU A 85 1.69 -14.13 -5.38
CA GLU A 85 1.61 -14.50 -3.98
C GLU A 85 2.01 -15.97 -3.76
N ASP A 86 3.07 -16.21 -2.97
CA ASP A 86 3.67 -17.54 -2.78
C ASP A 86 2.67 -18.66 -2.44
N GLN A 87 1.66 -18.37 -1.60
CA GLN A 87 0.71 -19.37 -1.12
C GLN A 87 -0.35 -19.76 -2.16
N THR A 88 -0.79 -18.80 -2.97
CA THR A 88 -1.92 -19.00 -3.90
C THR A 88 -1.47 -19.13 -5.34
N ARG A 89 -0.20 -18.76 -5.63
CA ARG A 89 0.35 -18.59 -6.98
C ARG A 89 -0.48 -17.67 -7.88
N ARG A 90 -1.33 -16.84 -7.29
CA ARG A 90 -2.15 -15.86 -8.01
C ARG A 90 -1.35 -14.59 -8.19
N GLU A 91 -1.42 -14.04 -9.40
CA GLU A 91 -1.00 -12.67 -9.63
C GLU A 91 -1.96 -11.72 -8.89
N LYS A 92 -1.38 -10.70 -8.29
CA LYS A 92 -2.06 -9.58 -7.65
C LYS A 92 -1.42 -8.27 -8.09
N THR A 93 -2.13 -7.18 -7.83
CA THR A 93 -1.71 -5.83 -8.19
C THR A 93 -1.48 -4.99 -6.92
N ILE A 94 -0.39 -4.23 -6.88
CA ILE A 94 -0.18 -3.19 -5.86
C ILE A 94 -0.15 -1.85 -6.56
N TRP A 95 -1.02 -0.93 -6.15
CA TRP A 95 -0.90 0.48 -6.51
C TRP A 95 -0.06 1.17 -5.45
N HIS A 96 1.11 1.65 -5.82
CA HIS A 96 2.12 2.11 -4.90
C HIS A 96 2.66 3.49 -5.25
N HIS A 97 2.79 4.32 -4.24
CA HIS A 97 3.49 5.59 -4.33
C HIS A 97 4.39 5.78 -3.11
N GLY A 98 5.61 6.23 -3.34
CA GLY A 98 6.58 6.53 -2.30
C GLY A 98 7.16 7.91 -2.55
N GLY A 99 7.13 8.75 -1.53
CA GLY A 99 7.58 10.15 -1.57
C GLY A 99 8.75 10.40 -0.62
N SER A 100 9.63 11.32 -0.99
CA SER A 100 10.75 11.76 -0.17
C SER A 100 10.98 13.25 -0.38
N VAL A 101 10.64 14.08 0.62
CA VAL A 101 10.75 15.54 0.56
C VAL A 101 11.25 16.05 1.90
N ASN A 102 12.28 16.88 1.93
CA ASN A 102 12.75 17.59 3.14
C ASN A 102 12.95 16.69 4.39
N ASN A 103 13.49 15.47 4.21
CA ASN A 103 13.66 14.42 5.23
C ASN A 103 12.37 13.77 5.74
N PHE A 104 11.22 14.09 5.16
CA PHE A 104 10.01 13.30 5.31
C PHE A 104 9.98 12.23 4.23
N ARG A 105 9.52 11.05 4.60
CA ARG A 105 9.34 9.93 3.70
C ARG A 105 7.96 9.34 3.89
N ASN A 106 7.35 8.87 2.81
CA ASN A 106 6.12 8.10 2.89
C ASN A 106 6.20 6.87 1.99
N GLU A 107 5.40 5.87 2.35
CA GLU A 107 5.10 4.73 1.50
C GLU A 107 3.59 4.50 1.58
N ILE A 108 2.94 4.50 0.42
CA ILE A 108 1.50 4.33 0.25
C ILE A 108 1.31 3.16 -0.69
N ALA A 109 0.54 2.14 -0.27
CA ALA A 109 0.26 0.97 -1.08
C ALA A 109 -1.20 0.55 -0.93
N VAL A 110 -1.88 0.31 -2.05
CA VAL A 110 -3.26 -0.21 -2.11
C VAL A 110 -3.23 -1.58 -2.78
N PHE A 111 -3.89 -2.54 -2.15
CA PHE A 111 -4.06 -3.92 -2.59
C PHE A 111 -5.56 -4.12 -2.89
N PRO A 112 -6.03 -3.78 -4.10
CA PRO A 112 -7.46 -3.78 -4.42
C PRO A 112 -8.09 -5.16 -4.27
N GLU A 113 -7.37 -6.25 -4.57
CA GLU A 113 -7.87 -7.62 -4.43
C GLU A 113 -8.00 -8.08 -2.96
N ALA A 114 -7.40 -7.35 -2.03
CA ALA A 114 -7.46 -7.62 -0.60
C ALA A 114 -8.28 -6.58 0.19
N ASP A 115 -8.89 -5.63 -0.50
CA ASP A 115 -9.58 -4.47 0.07
C ASP A 115 -8.75 -3.77 1.18
N LEU A 116 -7.45 -3.55 0.89
CA LEU A 116 -6.48 -3.11 1.88
C LEU A 116 -5.67 -1.90 1.39
N GLY A 117 -5.65 -0.85 2.20
CA GLY A 117 -4.73 0.28 2.06
C GLY A 117 -3.71 0.32 3.19
N ILE A 118 -2.44 0.60 2.84
CA ILE A 118 -1.34 0.81 3.78
C ILE A 118 -0.77 2.19 3.53
N CYS A 119 -0.72 3.02 4.57
CA CYS A 119 -0.07 4.34 4.55
C CYS A 119 0.91 4.43 5.71
N VAL A 120 2.19 4.71 5.41
CA VAL A 120 3.20 4.93 6.43
C VAL A 120 3.84 6.29 6.20
N LEU A 121 3.72 7.16 7.21
CA LEU A 121 4.30 8.51 7.21
C LEU A 121 5.51 8.53 8.16
N LEU A 122 6.66 8.98 7.67
CA LEU A 122 7.92 9.01 8.40
C LEU A 122 8.45 10.44 8.43
N ASN A 123 8.80 10.91 9.63
CA ASN A 123 9.44 12.20 9.85
C ASN A 123 10.98 12.14 9.74
N ASN A 124 11.51 11.07 9.16
CA ASN A 124 12.93 10.91 8.87
C ASN A 124 13.15 10.05 7.61
N ASN A 125 14.38 10.10 7.09
CA ASN A 125 14.83 9.21 6.03
C ASN A 125 15.21 7.83 6.59
N SER A 126 14.23 7.05 7.02
CA SER A 126 14.44 5.68 7.48
C SER A 126 14.62 4.71 6.31
N ARG A 127 15.51 3.71 6.50
CA ARG A 127 15.62 2.55 5.60
C ARG A 127 14.36 1.68 5.64
N LEU A 128 13.60 1.74 6.74
CA LEU A 128 12.35 0.99 6.94
C LEU A 128 11.37 1.17 5.78
N ALA A 129 11.28 2.37 5.21
CA ALA A 129 10.38 2.62 4.09
C ALA A 129 10.68 1.75 2.84
N LYS A 130 11.85 1.12 2.73
CA LYS A 130 12.09 0.18 1.63
C LYS A 130 11.34 -1.16 1.79
N THR A 131 10.97 -1.54 3.02
CA THR A 131 10.39 -2.87 3.33
C THR A 131 9.07 -2.79 4.09
N VAL A 132 8.69 -1.62 4.62
CA VAL A 132 7.53 -1.50 5.51
C VAL A 132 6.22 -1.99 4.89
N VAL A 133 6.01 -1.78 3.60
CA VAL A 133 4.81 -2.23 2.89
C VAL A 133 4.69 -3.75 2.87
N PRO A 134 5.65 -4.52 2.31
CA PRO A 134 5.56 -5.98 2.34
C PRO A 134 5.61 -6.56 3.77
N ASP A 135 6.32 -5.92 4.70
CA ASP A 135 6.37 -6.35 6.10
C ASP A 135 4.99 -6.25 6.77
N LEU A 136 4.32 -5.09 6.63
CA LEU A 136 2.96 -4.89 7.15
C LEU A 136 1.95 -5.81 6.45
N TYR A 137 2.03 -5.95 5.12
CA TYR A 137 1.16 -6.86 4.38
C TYR A 137 1.27 -8.30 4.91
N LYS A 138 2.49 -8.77 5.18
CA LYS A 138 2.74 -10.10 5.76
C LYS A 138 2.14 -10.24 7.16
N ILE A 139 2.29 -9.23 8.01
CA ILE A 139 1.72 -9.22 9.37
C ILE A 139 0.18 -9.28 9.29
N ILE A 140 -0.43 -8.43 8.46
CA ILE A 140 -1.88 -8.36 8.28
C ILE A 140 -2.42 -9.70 7.78
N LYS A 141 -1.81 -10.29 6.75
CA LYS A 141 -2.17 -11.62 6.27
C LYS A 141 -2.11 -12.70 7.35
N LYS A 142 -1.06 -12.68 8.18
CA LYS A 142 -0.93 -13.64 9.29
C LYS A 142 -2.09 -13.51 10.28
N VAL A 143 -2.47 -12.27 10.64
CA VAL A 143 -3.58 -11.99 11.57
C VAL A 143 -4.93 -12.45 10.98
N TYR A 144 -5.20 -12.13 9.71
CA TYR A 144 -6.44 -12.57 9.06
C TYR A 144 -6.53 -14.09 8.93
N ASN A 145 -5.45 -14.76 8.52
CA ASN A 145 -5.44 -16.22 8.42
C ASN A 145 -5.66 -16.89 9.79
N GLN A 146 -5.02 -16.39 10.85
CA GLN A 146 -5.25 -16.89 12.22
C GLN A 146 -6.70 -16.69 12.68
N SER A 147 -7.30 -15.55 12.35
CA SER A 147 -8.69 -15.24 12.67
C SER A 147 -9.65 -16.20 11.96
N THR A 148 -9.43 -16.45 10.67
CA THR A 148 -10.21 -17.42 9.89
C THR A 148 -10.08 -18.84 10.46
N THR A 149 -8.87 -19.28 10.82
CA THR A 149 -8.66 -20.59 11.44
C THR A 149 -9.34 -20.71 12.80
N LYS A 150 -9.29 -19.66 13.63
CA LYS A 150 -9.95 -19.66 14.95
C LYS A 150 -11.48 -19.71 14.83
N ILE A 151 -12.06 -18.99 13.86
CA ILE A 151 -13.50 -19.05 13.56
C ILE A 151 -13.87 -20.46 13.08
N ALA A 152 -13.10 -21.02 12.14
CA ALA A 152 -13.33 -22.37 11.64
C ALA A 152 -13.29 -23.41 12.78
N PHE A 153 -12.29 -23.35 13.66
CA PHE A 153 -12.17 -24.24 14.81
C PHE A 153 -13.36 -24.13 15.78
N ASN A 154 -13.80 -22.90 16.09
CA ASN A 154 -14.96 -22.67 16.97
C ASN A 154 -16.31 -23.03 16.32
N SER A 155 -16.35 -23.23 15.00
CA SER A 155 -17.55 -23.63 14.26
C SER A 155 -17.69 -25.14 14.09
N VAL A 156 -16.68 -25.94 14.48
CA VAL A 156 -16.78 -27.40 14.49
C VAL A 156 -17.61 -27.83 15.71
N PRO A 157 -18.72 -28.58 15.54
CA PRO A 157 -19.49 -29.08 16.67
C PRO A 157 -18.63 -29.98 17.56
N ASN A 158 -18.73 -29.83 18.89
CA ASN A 158 -17.98 -30.60 19.90
C ASN A 158 -18.10 -32.13 19.78
N ASN A 159 -18.99 -32.64 18.94
CA ASN A 159 -19.27 -34.07 18.80
C ASN A 159 -18.32 -34.78 17.83
N LEU A 160 -17.34 -34.08 17.24
CA LEU A 160 -16.39 -34.63 16.25
C LEU A 160 -14.93 -34.70 16.75
N LEU A 161 -14.65 -34.35 18.02
CA LEU A 161 -13.29 -34.32 18.58
C LEU A 161 -12.85 -35.61 19.31
N HIS A 162 -13.65 -36.69 19.24
CA HIS A 162 -13.29 -38.00 19.79
C HIS A 162 -13.32 -39.08 18.72
N LEU A 163 -12.29 -39.09 17.86
CA LEU A 163 -11.80 -40.27 17.14
C LEU A 163 -10.28 -40.22 17.10
#